data_AF-A0A430SC34-F1
#
_entry.id   AF-A0A430SC34-F1
#
_cell.length_a   1.000
_cell.length_b   1.000
_cell.length_c   1.000
_cell.angle_alpha   90.00
_cell.angle_beta   90.00
_cell.angle_gamma   90.00
#
_symmetry.space_group_name_H-M   'P 1'
#
loop_
_entity.id
_entity.type
_entity.pdbx_description
1 polymer ?
#
loop_
_entity_poly.entity_id
_entity_poly.type
_entity_poly.pdbx_seq_one_letter_code
_entity_poly.pdbx_strand_id
1 'polypeptide(L)'
;GVVGLWVQDSGAFLRFYGYPKVLWPYLRSTNLMERFIREVRRGTKVRDHKFPKEEAVYKLLYLESERQEGRWAERKLKGFSEVKEVLEKMLQERYAPRTQTLTHNS
;
A
#
# COMPACT_ATOMS: atom_id res chain seq x y z
N GLY A 1 -15.15 12.15 20.22
CA GLY A 1 -13.81 11.97 20.81
C GLY A 1 -13.00 10.99 19.98
N VAL A 2 -11.67 11.04 20.04
CA VAL A 2 -10.77 10.21 19.21
C VAL A 2 -11.18 8.73 19.22
N VAL A 3 -11.49 8.17 20.39
CA VAL A 3 -11.93 6.76 20.55
C VAL A 3 -13.19 6.42 19.74
N GLY A 4 -14.13 7.36 19.59
CA GLY A 4 -15.34 7.14 18.78
C GLY A 4 -15.06 7.01 17.29
N LEU A 5 -14.09 7.76 16.77
CA LEU A 5 -13.63 7.65 15.37
C LEU A 5 -12.93 6.31 15.13
N TRP A 6 -12.11 5.86 16.09
CA TRP A 6 -11.46 4.54 16.02
C TRP A 6 -12.45 3.39 15.95
N VAL A 7 -13.55 3.45 16.72
CA VAL A 7 -14.58 2.41 16.71
C VAL A 7 -15.31 2.36 15.36
N GLN A 8 -15.63 3.52 14.79
CA GLN A 8 -16.30 3.62 13.49
C GLN A 8 -15.44 3.06 12.34
N ASP A 9 -14.13 3.36 12.33
CA ASP A 9 -13.21 2.93 11.28
C ASP A 9 -12.45 1.62 11.62
N SER A 10 -12.78 0.99 12.75
CA SER A 10 -12.05 -0.15 13.30
C SER A 10 -11.92 -1.31 12.31
N GLY A 11 -12.94 -1.54 11.48
CA GLY A 11 -12.92 -2.57 10.45
C GLY A 11 -11.79 -2.39 9.42
N ALA A 12 -11.47 -1.13 9.05
CA ALA A 12 -10.38 -0.85 8.14
C ALA A 12 -9.02 -1.04 8.83
N PHE A 13 -8.87 -0.57 10.06
CA PHE A 13 -7.63 -0.65 10.82
C PHE A 13 -7.26 -2.08 11.24
N LEU A 14 -8.25 -2.94 11.50
CA LEU A 14 -8.02 -4.30 11.95
C LEU A 14 -7.94 -5.31 10.79
N ARG A 15 -8.08 -4.87 9.54
CA ARG A 15 -8.08 -5.76 8.38
C ARG A 15 -6.78 -6.58 8.25
N PHE A 16 -5.66 -6.07 8.75
CA PHE A 16 -4.39 -6.80 8.71
C PHE A 16 -4.41 -8.11 9.52
N TYR A 17 -5.29 -8.25 10.52
CA TYR A 17 -5.44 -9.49 11.29
C TYR A 17 -5.88 -10.68 10.42
N GLY A 18 -6.53 -10.41 9.27
CA GLY A 18 -6.91 -11.44 8.31
C GLY A 18 -5.76 -11.96 7.45
N TYR A 19 -4.55 -11.40 7.56
CA TYR A 19 -3.37 -11.82 6.81
C TYR A 19 -2.38 -12.61 7.69
N PRO A 20 -1.45 -13.38 7.10
CA PRO A 20 -0.44 -14.12 7.85
C PRO A 20 0.36 -13.23 8.82
N LYS A 21 0.55 -13.70 10.06
CA LYS A 21 1.20 -12.95 11.15
C LYS A 21 2.57 -12.40 10.81
N VAL A 22 3.34 -13.12 9.98
CA VAL A 22 4.67 -12.69 9.51
C VAL A 22 4.62 -11.37 8.74
N LEU A 23 3.46 -11.01 8.15
CA LEU A 23 3.27 -9.77 7.39
C LEU A 23 2.77 -8.61 8.26
N TRP A 24 2.24 -8.87 9.45
CA TRP A 24 1.67 -7.84 10.32
C TRP A 24 2.62 -6.68 10.59
N PRO A 25 3.93 -6.87 10.85
CA PRO A 25 4.86 -5.76 11.05
C PRO A 25 4.92 -4.80 9.86
N TYR A 26 4.73 -5.28 8.63
CA TYR A 26 4.73 -4.45 7.42
C TYR A 26 3.36 -3.81 7.19
N LEU A 27 2.27 -4.56 7.35
CA LEU A 27 0.90 -4.07 7.11
C LEU A 27 0.46 -3.00 8.10
N ARG A 28 0.93 -3.07 9.36
CA ARG A 28 0.61 -2.07 10.39
C ARG A 28 1.56 -0.87 10.39
N SER A 29 2.63 -0.91 9.60
CA SER A 29 3.68 0.12 9.63
C SER A 29 3.48 1.13 8.51
N THR A 30 3.59 2.40 8.86
CA THR A 30 3.63 3.54 7.93
C THR A 30 5.04 3.87 7.46
N ASN A 31 6.08 3.15 7.95
CA ASN A 31 7.48 3.48 7.72
C ASN A 31 7.84 3.61 6.24
N LEU A 32 7.27 2.75 5.39
CA LEU A 32 7.54 2.77 3.95
C LEU A 32 7.02 4.05 3.30
N MET A 33 5.78 4.41 3.61
CA MET A 33 5.12 5.62 3.13
C MET A 33 5.82 6.87 3.69
N GLU A 34 6.12 6.90 4.98
CA GLU A 34 6.82 8.02 5.62
C GLU A 34 8.21 8.26 5.04
N ARG A 35 8.96 7.19 4.73
CA ARG A 35 10.25 7.29 4.05
C ARG A 35 10.11 7.88 2.65
N PHE A 36 9.15 7.40 1.87
CA PHE A 36 8.88 7.94 0.54
C PHE A 36 8.47 9.42 0.59
N ILE A 37 7.51 9.78 1.44
CA ILE A 37 7.06 11.18 1.64
C ILE A 37 8.23 12.06 2.07
N ARG A 38 9.14 11.56 2.92
CA ARG A 38 10.34 12.31 3.34
C ARG A 38 11.27 12.62 2.16
N GLU A 39 11.48 11.68 1.24
CA GLU A 39 12.28 11.91 0.04
C GLU A 39 11.63 12.93 -0.89
N VAL A 40 10.31 12.83 -1.12
CA VAL A 40 9.56 13.82 -1.90
C VAL A 40 9.70 15.21 -1.27
N ARG A 41 9.52 15.33 0.05
CA ARG A 41 9.69 16.60 0.78
C ARG A 41 11.12 17.14 0.65
N ARG A 42 12.14 16.28 0.74
CA ARG A 42 13.54 16.67 0.52
C ARG A 42 13.74 17.24 -0.89
N GLY A 43 13.18 16.59 -1.91
CA GLY A 43 13.20 17.04 -3.30
C GLY A 43 12.57 18.42 -3.50
N THR A 44 11.47 18.71 -2.80
CA THR A 44 10.84 20.05 -2.81
C THR A 44 11.69 21.11 -2.10
N LYS A 45 12.32 20.76 -0.96
CA LYS A 45 13.15 21.69 -0.19
C LYS A 45 14.41 22.12 -0.94
N VAL A 46 15.05 21.19 -1.66
CA VAL A 46 16.23 21.49 -2.51
C VAL A 46 15.90 22.53 -3.60
N ARG A 47 14.63 22.65 -3.99
CA ARG A 47 14.13 23.62 -4.97
C ARG A 47 13.57 24.89 -4.32
N ASP A 48 13.85 25.11 -3.03
CA ASP A 48 13.31 26.25 -2.26
C ASP A 48 11.77 26.35 -2.33
N HIS A 49 11.09 25.21 -2.47
CA HIS A 49 9.64 25.14 -2.66
C HIS A 49 9.10 25.91 -3.89
N LYS A 50 9.97 26.32 -4.80
CA LYS A 50 9.62 27.09 -6.01
C LYS A 50 9.62 26.16 -7.21
N PHE A 51 8.44 26.06 -7.84
CA PHE A 51 8.26 25.31 -9.07
C PHE A 51 7.73 26.26 -10.15
N PRO A 52 8.25 26.19 -11.39
CA PRO A 52 7.85 27.10 -12.46
C PRO A 52 6.42 26.84 -12.94
N LYS A 53 5.93 25.59 -12.85
CA LYS A 53 4.58 25.15 -13.19
C LYS A 53 4.20 23.91 -12.37
N GLU A 54 2.91 23.57 -12.37
CA GLU A 54 2.39 22.37 -11.69
C GLU A 54 3.03 21.08 -12.22
N GLU A 55 3.29 21.00 -13.53
CA GLU A 55 3.92 19.84 -14.17
C GLU A 55 5.32 19.54 -13.64
N ALA A 56 6.02 20.55 -13.13
CA ALA A 56 7.32 20.36 -12.51
C ALA A 56 7.22 19.60 -11.18
N VAL A 57 6.09 19.71 -10.46
CA VAL A 57 5.81 18.93 -9.25
C VAL A 57 5.52 17.48 -9.60
N TYR A 58 4.68 17.24 -10.63
CA TYR A 58 4.42 15.89 -11.13
C TYR A 58 5.70 15.19 -11.58
N LYS A 59 6.59 15.92 -12.27
CA LYS A 59 7.90 15.40 -12.66
C LYS A 59 8.77 15.02 -11.46
N LEU A 60 8.79 15.83 -10.40
CA LEU A 60 9.51 15.48 -9.17
C LEU A 60 8.95 14.19 -8.55
N LEU A 61 7.63 14.10 -8.41
CA LEU A 61 6.97 12.93 -7.83
C LEU A 61 7.28 11.66 -8.65
N TYR A 62 7.20 11.77 -9.98
CA TYR A 62 7.53 10.67 -10.88
C TYR A 62 8.97 10.20 -10.70
N LEU A 63 9.94 11.11 -10.73
CA LEU A 63 11.36 10.75 -10.61
C LEU A 63 11.70 10.12 -9.24
N GLU A 64 11.12 10.63 -8.14
CA GLU A 64 11.32 10.00 -6.84
C GLU A 64 10.63 8.63 -6.74
N SER A 65 9.49 8.45 -7.43
CA SER A 65 8.79 7.16 -7.50
C SER A 65 9.60 6.12 -8.26
N GLU A 66 10.09 6.46 -9.46
CA GLU A 66 10.96 5.58 -10.26
C GLU A 66 12.22 5.17 -9.48
N ARG A 67 12.85 6.13 -8.81
CA ARG A 67 14.03 5.88 -7.97
C ARG A 67 13.70 4.95 -6.80
N GLN A 68 12.50 5.07 -6.22
CA GLN A 68 12.06 4.23 -5.12
C GLN A 68 11.69 2.82 -5.58
N GLU A 69 11.05 2.70 -6.74
CA GLU A 69 10.69 1.42 -7.36
C GLU A 69 11.93 0.62 -7.69
N GLY A 70 12.96 1.23 -8.29
CA GLY A 70 14.24 0.56 -8.53
C GLY A 70 14.87 -0.02 -7.27
N ARG A 71 14.79 0.68 -6.13
CA ARG A 71 15.27 0.17 -4.83
C ARG A 71 14.41 -0.97 -4.27
N TRP A 72 13.13 -1.03 -4.61
CA TRP A 72 12.20 -2.05 -4.12
C TRP A 72 12.21 -3.30 -4.99
N ALA A 73 12.39 -3.17 -6.30
CA ALA A 73 12.49 -4.29 -7.24
C ALA A 73 13.58 -5.31 -6.83
N GLU A 74 14.66 -4.83 -6.23
CA GLU A 74 15.78 -5.65 -5.76
C GLU A 74 15.55 -6.29 -4.37
N ARG A 75 14.42 -6.00 -3.70
CA ARG A 75 14.19 -6.37 -2.29
C ARG A 75 12.95 -7.25 -2.14
N LYS A 76 13.05 -8.26 -1.29
CA LYS A 76 11.89 -9.02 -0.78
C LYS A 76 11.72 -8.78 0.70
N LEU A 77 10.47 -8.64 1.15
CA LEU A 77 10.17 -8.57 2.58
C LEU A 77 10.55 -9.91 3.24
N LYS A 78 11.19 -9.83 4.41
CA LYS A 78 11.54 -11.02 5.18
C LYS A 78 10.26 -11.77 5.56
N GLY A 79 10.26 -13.08 5.32
CA GLY A 79 9.10 -13.96 5.57
C GLY A 79 8.03 -13.93 4.47
N PHE A 80 8.21 -13.12 3.41
CA PHE A 80 7.24 -13.09 2.30
C PHE A 80 7.22 -14.39 1.50
N SER A 81 8.39 -15.00 1.28
CA SER A 81 8.50 -16.28 0.56
C SER A 81 7.72 -17.40 1.23
N GLU A 82 7.68 -17.41 2.56
CA GLU A 82 7.01 -18.43 3.38
C GLU A 82 5.48 -18.38 3.26
N VAL A 83 4.92 -17.24 2.87
CA VAL A 83 3.47 -17.01 2.83
C VAL A 83 2.93 -16.75 1.43
N LYS A 84 3.78 -16.88 0.40
CA LYS A 84 3.41 -16.61 -0.98
C LYS A 84 2.20 -17.45 -1.42
N GLU A 85 2.24 -18.75 -1.22
CA GLU A 85 1.15 -19.67 -1.60
C GLU A 85 -0.16 -19.36 -0.86
N VAL A 86 -0.06 -19.03 0.44
CA VAL A 86 -1.22 -18.64 1.26
C VAL A 86 -1.85 -17.37 0.70
N LEU A 87 -1.03 -16.36 0.36
CA LEU A 87 -1.52 -15.12 -0.24
C LEU A 87 -2.16 -15.37 -1.60
N GLU A 88 -1.57 -16.20 -2.44
CA GLU A 88 -2.12 -16.55 -3.76
C GLU A 88 -3.49 -17.20 -3.62
N LYS A 89 -3.66 -18.15 -2.68
CA LYS A 89 -4.96 -18.76 -2.37
C LYS A 89 -5.98 -17.73 -1.87
N MET A 90 -5.59 -16.86 -0.93
CA MET A 90 -6.47 -15.78 -0.45
C MET A 90 -6.92 -14.83 -1.56
N LEU A 91 -6.04 -14.52 -2.51
CA LEU A 91 -6.35 -13.67 -3.67
C LEU A 91 -7.28 -14.39 -4.65
N GLN A 92 -7.03 -15.67 -4.92
CA GLN A 92 -7.91 -16.50 -5.73
C GLN A 92 -9.32 -16.56 -5.15
N GLU A 93 -9.48 -16.83 -3.85
CA GLU A 93 -10.79 -16.86 -3.19
C GLU A 93 -11.50 -15.50 -3.26
N ARG A 94 -10.74 -14.41 -3.09
CA ARG A 94 -11.29 -13.05 -3.06
C ARG A 94 -11.72 -12.54 -4.44
N TYR A 95 -10.99 -12.90 -5.48
CA TYR A 95 -11.18 -12.42 -6.85
C TYR A 95 -11.65 -13.51 -7.81
N ALA A 96 -11.97 -14.71 -7.32
CA ALA A 96 -12.57 -15.76 -8.13
C ALA A 96 -13.79 -15.18 -8.86
N PRO A 97 -13.94 -15.45 -10.17
CA PRO A 97 -15.09 -14.99 -10.91
C PRO A 97 -16.33 -15.52 -10.18
N ARG A 98 -17.13 -14.60 -9.63
CA ARG A 98 -18.44 -14.95 -9.09
C ARG A 98 -19.21 -15.53 -10.26
N THR A 99 -19.33 -16.85 -10.34
CA THR A 99 -20.28 -17.47 -11.25
C THR A 99 -21.62 -16.85 -10.88
N GLN A 100 -22.19 -16.03 -11.78
CA GLN A 100 -23.56 -15.59 -11.63
C GLN A 100 -24.38 -16.88 -11.66
N THR A 101 -24.80 -17.37 -10.48
CA THR A 101 -25.94 -18.27 -10.41
C THR A 101 -27.15 -17.45 -10.81
N LEU A 102 -27.39 -17.38 -12.12
CA LEU A 102 -28.69 -17.03 -12.68
C LEU A 102 -29.67 -18.08 -12.15
N THR A 103 -30.26 -17.81 -10.99
CA THR A 103 -31.51 -18.45 -10.60
C THR A 103 -32.56 -17.97 -11.58
N HIS A 104 -32.74 -18.74 -12.65
CA HIS A 104 -33.91 -18.68 -13.51
C HIS A 104 -35.09 -19.17 -12.66
N ASN A 105 -35.72 -18.26 -11.91
CA ASN A 105 -37.02 -18.53 -11.32
C ASN A 105 -38.06 -18.22 -12.40
N SER A 106 -38.64 -19.32 -12.90
CA SER A 106 -39.77 -19.38 -13.83
C SER A 106 -41.04 -18.73 -13.27
#